data_AF-A0A0Q0VQZ2-F1
#
_entry.id   AF-A0A0Q0VQZ2-F1
#
_cell.length_a   1.000
_cell.length_b   1.000
_cell.length_c   1.000
_cell.angle_alpha   90.00
_cell.angle_beta   90.00
_cell.angle_gamma   90.00
#
_symmetry.space_group_name_H-M   'P 1'
#
loop_
_entity.id
_entity.type
_entity.pdbx_description
1 polymer ?
#
loop_
_entity_poly.entity_id
_entity_poly.type
_entity_poly.pdbx_seq_one_letter_code
_entity_poly.pdbx_strand_id
1 'polypeptide(L)'
;MQAYAAKLIDLIESKSENIARQWADDVMKHNRTPSYHSLSKEMVIEQGTDFYRLFRRMSLAKNPFEEAKSFSWKYAEELYRKKIPLQEAIYALILMRRNLWLYAEFQGVFVSVLEKTQAVESLNRTILLFDYVSYQVIEKYQELIVGSVERRIGAVKTLMMKGGMVAKRNIYKIALMIVFLFIASILTYYNHADLKSEGLFTHLFYIPIILASIWWGKKGVYVPIFLGALILVSHLIFLSSVSIWGEVIRAGMFIFIGGVIGWLMEGIKKVEEIF
;
A
#
# COMPACT_ATOMS: atom_id res chain seq x y z
N MET A 1 17.84 -17.03 39.95
CA MET A 1 17.51 -17.78 38.72
C MET A 1 18.59 -17.54 37.66
N GLN A 2 19.82 -18.09 37.82
CA GLN A 2 20.99 -17.58 37.06
C GLN A 2 21.92 -18.64 36.43
N ALA A 3 21.71 -19.95 36.62
CA ALA A 3 22.69 -20.94 36.17
C ALA A 3 22.44 -21.53 34.76
N TYR A 4 21.23 -21.43 34.21
CA TYR A 4 20.81 -22.30 33.11
C TYR A 4 21.18 -21.80 31.70
N ALA A 5 21.21 -20.48 31.49
CA ALA A 5 21.68 -19.87 30.23
C ALA A 5 23.21 -19.79 30.11
N ALA A 6 23.95 -20.09 31.19
CA ALA A 6 25.40 -19.91 31.26
C ALA A 6 26.12 -20.73 30.17
N LYS A 7 25.81 -22.02 30.04
CA LYS A 7 26.50 -22.89 29.07
C LYS A 7 26.42 -22.43 27.61
N LEU A 8 25.24 -21.98 27.17
CA LEU A 8 25.06 -21.46 25.81
C LEU A 8 25.75 -20.11 25.65
N ILE A 9 25.71 -19.26 26.67
CA ILE A 9 26.41 -17.98 26.69
C ILE A 9 27.93 -18.19 26.66
N ASP A 10 28.47 -19.13 27.43
CA ASP A 10 29.90 -19.47 27.50
C ASP A 10 30.39 -20.07 26.17
N LEU A 11 29.55 -20.89 25.53
CA LEU A 11 29.80 -21.39 24.18
C LEU A 11 29.90 -20.24 23.17
N ILE A 12 28.95 -19.31 23.21
CA ILE A 12 28.96 -18.13 22.34
C ILE A 12 30.20 -17.27 22.61
N GLU A 13 30.56 -17.06 23.87
CA GLU A 13 31.70 -16.25 24.27
C GLU A 13 33.02 -16.81 23.73
N SER A 14 33.16 -18.14 23.73
CA SER A 14 34.40 -18.81 23.28
C SER A 14 34.42 -19.18 21.79
N LYS A 15 33.26 -19.32 21.13
CA LYS A 15 33.15 -19.88 19.76
C LYS A 15 32.36 -19.03 18.77
N SER A 16 31.94 -17.81 19.13
CA SER A 16 31.12 -16.93 18.26
C SER A 16 31.64 -16.81 16.82
N GLU A 17 32.95 -16.63 16.62
CA GLU A 17 33.53 -16.51 15.28
C GLU A 17 33.40 -17.81 14.47
N ASN A 18 33.62 -18.97 15.09
CA ASN A 18 33.48 -20.27 14.40
C ASN A 18 32.04 -20.52 13.98
N ILE A 19 31.09 -20.23 14.87
CA ILE A 19 29.66 -20.36 14.60
C ILE A 19 29.25 -19.39 13.47
N ALA A 20 29.76 -18.15 13.51
CA ALA A 20 29.49 -17.15 12.48
C ALA A 20 30.06 -17.54 11.11
N ARG A 21 31.26 -18.15 11.07
CA ARG A 21 31.86 -18.68 9.83
C ARG A 21 31.01 -19.80 9.24
N GLN A 22 30.56 -20.74 10.06
CA GLN A 22 29.68 -21.83 9.60
C GLN A 22 28.35 -21.29 9.07
N TRP A 23 27.73 -20.36 9.81
CA TRP A 23 26.51 -19.70 9.35
C TRP A 23 26.71 -18.91 8.05
N ALA A 24 27.85 -18.22 7.89
CA ALA A 24 28.17 -17.49 6.67
C ALA A 24 28.28 -18.43 5.46
N ASP A 25 28.93 -19.59 5.64
CA ASP A 25 29.01 -20.63 4.59
C ASP A 25 27.64 -21.18 4.19
N ASP A 26 26.72 -21.34 5.15
CA ASP A 26 25.36 -21.80 4.90
C ASP A 26 24.51 -20.74 4.18
N VAL A 27 24.42 -19.53 4.73
CA VAL A 27 23.54 -18.46 4.21
C VAL A 27 23.95 -18.01 2.81
N MET A 28 25.25 -18.03 2.50
CA MET A 28 25.77 -17.65 1.18
C MET A 28 25.58 -18.70 0.10
N LYS A 29 25.13 -19.92 0.43
CA LYS A 29 24.84 -20.99 -0.54
C LYS A 29 23.38 -21.42 -0.54
N HIS A 30 22.60 -20.97 0.45
CA HIS A 30 21.22 -21.41 0.62
C HIS A 30 20.31 -20.85 -0.47
N ASN A 31 19.40 -21.68 -1.00
CA ASN A 31 18.51 -21.34 -2.12
C ASN A 31 17.48 -20.23 -1.80
N ARG A 32 17.09 -20.09 -0.54
CA ARG A 32 16.20 -19.03 -0.03
C ARG A 32 16.90 -17.71 0.28
N THR A 33 18.22 -17.62 0.10
CA THR A 33 19.00 -16.38 0.32
C THR A 33 19.93 -16.08 -0.87
N PRO A 34 19.39 -16.01 -2.12
CA PRO A 34 20.21 -15.80 -3.31
C PRO A 34 20.97 -14.46 -3.29
N SER A 35 20.43 -13.41 -2.67
CA SER A 35 21.08 -12.10 -2.62
C SER A 35 22.36 -12.12 -1.77
N TYR A 36 22.45 -13.04 -0.79
CA TYR A 36 23.65 -13.24 0.03
C TYR A 36 24.84 -13.82 -0.74
N HIS A 37 24.60 -14.51 -1.88
CA HIS A 37 25.67 -15.15 -2.66
C HIS A 37 26.66 -14.14 -3.23
N SER A 38 26.23 -12.88 -3.37
CA SER A 38 27.02 -11.78 -3.92
C SER A 38 27.72 -10.91 -2.87
N LEU A 39 27.46 -11.15 -1.58
CA LEU A 39 28.05 -10.37 -0.48
C LEU A 39 29.49 -10.82 -0.18
N SER A 40 30.31 -9.95 0.40
CA SER A 40 31.63 -10.36 0.87
C SER A 40 31.49 -11.27 2.08
N LYS A 41 32.23 -12.38 2.08
CA LYS A 41 32.17 -13.38 3.14
C LYS A 41 32.55 -12.78 4.50
N GLU A 42 33.53 -11.89 4.52
CA GLU A 42 33.99 -11.19 5.73
C GLU A 42 32.89 -10.34 6.36
N MET A 43 32.12 -9.62 5.53
CA MET A 43 30.98 -8.83 5.99
C MET A 43 29.89 -9.73 6.56
N VAL A 44 29.60 -10.86 5.90
CA VAL A 44 28.62 -11.81 6.42
C VAL A 44 29.12 -12.37 7.76
N ILE A 45 30.36 -12.82 7.88
CA ILE A 45 30.92 -13.29 9.16
C ILE A 45 30.80 -12.23 10.26
N GLU A 46 31.10 -10.97 9.95
CA GLU A 46 30.97 -9.84 10.88
C GLU A 46 29.52 -9.70 11.40
N GLN A 47 28.51 -9.80 10.52
CA GLN A 47 27.10 -9.75 10.94
C GLN A 47 26.76 -10.83 11.97
N GLY A 48 27.22 -12.06 11.76
CA GLY A 48 26.97 -13.18 12.67
C GLY A 48 27.71 -13.00 13.99
N THR A 49 28.96 -12.53 13.91
CA THR A 49 29.77 -12.24 15.10
C THR A 49 29.14 -11.14 15.95
N ASP A 50 28.69 -10.06 15.32
CA ASP A 50 28.00 -8.95 16.01
C ASP A 50 26.66 -9.39 16.61
N PHE A 51 25.91 -10.23 15.90
CA PHE A 51 24.67 -10.80 16.45
C PHE A 51 24.96 -11.65 17.69
N TYR A 52 25.98 -12.52 17.66
CA TYR A 52 26.29 -13.35 18.82
C TYR A 52 26.80 -12.54 20.03
N ARG A 53 27.52 -11.43 19.80
CA ARG A 53 27.84 -10.45 20.85
C ARG A 53 26.58 -9.81 21.41
N LEU A 54 25.64 -9.40 20.55
CA LEU A 54 24.34 -8.87 20.97
C LEU A 54 23.56 -9.89 21.79
N PHE A 55 23.51 -11.15 21.35
CA PHE A 55 22.80 -12.23 22.01
C PHE A 55 23.25 -12.37 23.47
N ARG A 56 24.56 -12.30 23.72
CA ARG A 56 25.12 -12.29 25.08
C ARG A 56 24.63 -11.09 25.89
N ARG A 57 24.65 -9.89 25.32
CA ARG A 57 24.14 -8.67 26.00
C ARG A 57 22.65 -8.79 26.33
N MET A 58 21.84 -9.19 25.36
CA MET A 58 20.40 -9.41 25.54
C MET A 58 20.10 -10.46 26.62
N SER A 59 20.90 -11.52 26.69
CA SER A 59 20.73 -12.57 27.70
C SER A 59 20.92 -12.06 29.13
N LEU A 60 21.73 -11.02 29.32
CA LEU A 60 22.03 -10.39 30.61
C LEU A 60 21.19 -9.14 30.88
N ALA A 61 20.53 -8.59 29.87
CA ALA A 61 19.77 -7.35 29.96
C ALA A 61 18.48 -7.52 30.77
N LYS A 62 18.12 -6.47 31.54
CA LYS A 62 16.80 -6.39 32.19
C LYS A 62 15.66 -6.29 31.18
N ASN A 63 15.92 -5.62 30.05
CA ASN A 63 14.99 -5.49 28.94
C ASN A 63 15.68 -5.91 27.64
N PRO A 64 15.64 -7.21 27.29
CA PRO A 64 16.29 -7.72 26.08
C PRO A 64 15.70 -7.14 24.78
N PHE A 65 14.42 -6.73 24.80
CA PHE A 65 13.77 -6.14 23.64
C PHE A 65 14.38 -4.78 23.30
N GLU A 66 14.55 -3.89 24.29
CA GLU A 66 15.20 -2.59 24.05
C GLU A 66 16.68 -2.76 23.67
N GLU A 67 17.39 -3.71 24.30
CA GLU A 67 18.79 -4.00 23.98
C GLU A 67 18.99 -4.44 22.51
N ALA A 68 18.02 -5.15 21.94
CA ALA A 68 18.05 -5.60 20.55
C ALA A 68 18.02 -4.43 19.54
N LYS A 69 17.35 -3.33 19.89
CA LYS A 69 16.91 -2.28 18.95
C LYS A 69 18.04 -1.69 18.12
N SER A 70 19.14 -1.31 18.77
CA SER A 70 20.28 -0.67 18.11
C SER A 70 20.90 -1.57 17.03
N PHE A 71 21.10 -2.86 17.34
CA PHE A 71 21.63 -3.81 16.37
C PHE A 71 20.59 -4.10 15.28
N SER A 72 19.34 -4.41 15.67
CA SER A 72 18.27 -4.76 14.74
C SER A 72 18.08 -3.69 13.65
N TRP A 73 18.09 -2.42 14.06
CA TRP A 73 17.93 -1.31 13.13
C TRP A 73 19.12 -1.15 12.20
N LYS A 74 20.35 -1.19 12.74
CA LYS A 74 21.57 -1.12 11.92
C LYS A 74 21.61 -2.27 10.91
N TYR A 75 21.33 -3.49 11.35
CA TYR A 75 21.26 -4.68 10.49
C TYR A 75 20.23 -4.52 9.37
N ALA A 76 19.03 -4.04 9.71
CA ALA A 76 17.97 -3.79 8.73
C ALA A 76 18.36 -2.72 7.69
N GLU A 77 18.89 -1.58 8.15
CA GLU A 77 19.30 -0.46 7.30
C GLU A 77 20.42 -0.85 6.32
N GLU A 78 21.43 -1.59 6.80
CA GLU A 78 22.55 -2.03 5.97
C GLU A 78 22.11 -2.98 4.85
N LEU A 79 21.26 -3.96 5.19
CA LEU A 79 20.73 -4.91 4.23
C LEU A 79 19.76 -4.22 3.24
N TYR A 80 18.91 -3.32 3.72
CA TYR A 80 18.00 -2.53 2.87
C TYR A 80 18.79 -1.67 1.88
N ARG A 81 19.87 -1.01 2.32
CA ARG A 81 20.77 -0.23 1.46
C ARG A 81 21.43 -1.11 0.38
N LYS A 82 21.73 -2.36 0.72
CA LYS A 82 22.26 -3.39 -0.21
C LYS A 82 21.17 -4.03 -1.08
N LYS A 83 19.91 -3.60 -0.95
CA LYS A 83 18.74 -4.11 -1.67
C LYS A 83 18.47 -5.59 -1.42
N ILE A 84 18.84 -6.09 -0.24
CA ILE A 84 18.50 -7.45 0.17
C ILE A 84 17.01 -7.49 0.50
N PRO A 85 16.24 -8.45 -0.06
CA PRO A 85 14.82 -8.56 0.25
C PRO A 85 14.56 -8.90 1.72
N LEU A 86 13.47 -8.39 2.29
CA LEU A 86 13.09 -8.63 3.68
C LEU A 86 13.01 -10.13 4.00
N GLN A 87 12.42 -10.94 3.11
CA GLN A 87 12.31 -12.38 3.33
C GLN A 87 13.68 -13.06 3.46
N GLU A 88 14.69 -12.60 2.73
CA GLU A 88 16.05 -13.14 2.82
C GLU A 88 16.74 -12.69 4.10
N ALA A 89 16.54 -11.44 4.53
CA ALA A 89 17.06 -10.93 5.79
C ALA A 89 16.52 -11.72 7.00
N ILE A 90 15.22 -12.02 7.02
CA ILE A 90 14.61 -12.84 8.07
C ILE A 90 15.06 -14.29 7.98
N TYR A 91 15.15 -14.86 6.77
CA TYR A 91 15.62 -16.22 6.61
C TYR A 91 17.09 -16.39 7.06
N ALA A 92 17.93 -15.38 6.85
CA ALA A 92 19.30 -15.34 7.35
C ALA A 92 19.36 -15.42 8.88
N LEU A 93 18.49 -14.70 9.61
CA LEU A 93 18.37 -14.80 11.07
C LEU A 93 17.87 -16.19 11.51
N ILE A 94 16.93 -16.79 10.78
CA ILE A 94 16.46 -18.17 11.03
C ILE A 94 17.61 -19.17 10.90
N LEU A 95 18.43 -19.05 9.83
CA LEU A 95 19.62 -19.88 9.64
C LEU A 95 20.66 -19.66 10.74
N MET A 96 20.82 -18.42 11.21
CA MET A 96 21.75 -18.09 12.28
C MET A 96 21.35 -18.74 13.61
N ARG A 97 20.04 -18.73 13.94
CA ARG A 97 19.47 -19.44 15.08
C ARG A 97 19.72 -20.95 14.98
N ARG A 98 19.45 -21.52 13.80
CA ARG A 98 19.66 -22.95 13.53
C ARG A 98 21.13 -23.34 13.70
N ASN A 99 22.05 -22.54 13.17
CA ASN A 99 23.48 -22.78 13.27
C ASN A 99 23.98 -22.74 14.73
N LEU A 100 23.51 -21.78 15.52
CA LEU A 100 23.82 -21.73 16.95
C LEU A 100 23.37 -23.00 17.67
N TRP A 101 22.14 -23.45 17.41
CA TRP A 101 21.60 -24.65 18.06
C TRP A 101 22.34 -25.92 17.66
N LEU A 102 22.54 -26.14 16.35
CA LEU A 102 23.26 -27.31 15.85
C LEU A 102 24.70 -27.34 16.38
N TYR A 103 25.38 -26.19 16.43
CA TYR A 103 26.73 -26.13 16.98
C TYR A 103 26.75 -26.54 18.47
N ALA A 104 25.79 -26.06 19.27
CA ALA A 104 25.68 -26.44 20.68
C ALA A 104 25.38 -27.95 20.86
N GLU A 105 24.55 -28.53 19.99
CA GLU A 105 24.25 -29.96 19.98
C GLU A 105 25.50 -30.79 19.63
N PHE A 106 26.23 -30.40 18.57
CA PHE A 106 27.46 -31.08 18.14
C PHE A 106 28.59 -31.02 19.18
N GLN A 107 28.67 -29.95 19.97
CA GLN A 107 29.67 -29.83 21.05
C GLN A 107 29.31 -30.61 22.32
N GLY A 108 28.17 -31.33 22.33
CA GLY A 108 27.74 -32.09 23.50
C GLY A 108 27.48 -31.21 24.72
N VAL A 109 26.91 -30.01 24.53
CA VAL A 109 26.67 -29.07 25.65
C VAL A 109 25.65 -29.61 26.66
N PHE A 110 24.76 -30.50 26.22
CA PHE A 110 23.68 -31.09 27.01
C PHE A 110 23.60 -32.61 26.76
N VAL A 111 24.34 -33.42 27.53
CA VAL A 111 24.46 -34.88 27.31
C VAL A 111 23.63 -35.70 28.32
N SER A 112 23.46 -35.20 29.54
CA SER A 112 22.75 -35.88 30.63
C SER A 112 21.24 -35.59 30.66
N VAL A 113 20.46 -36.44 31.33
CA VAL A 113 18.99 -36.30 31.46
C VAL A 113 18.60 -35.00 32.18
N LEU A 114 19.36 -34.56 33.18
CA LEU A 114 19.15 -33.27 33.87
C LEU A 114 19.41 -32.08 32.92
N GLU A 115 20.38 -32.23 32.01
CA GLU A 115 20.72 -31.22 31.01
C GLU A 115 19.66 -31.11 29.90
N LYS A 116 18.81 -32.12 29.69
CA LYS A 116 17.72 -32.03 28.69
C LYS A 116 16.69 -30.97 29.06
N THR A 117 16.29 -30.84 30.33
CA THR A 117 15.37 -29.77 30.76
C THR A 117 16.02 -28.39 30.60
N GLN A 118 17.33 -28.29 30.91
CA GLN A 118 18.10 -27.05 30.73
C GLN A 118 18.27 -26.68 29.25
N ALA A 119 18.38 -27.67 28.37
CA ALA A 119 18.43 -27.48 26.93
C ALA A 119 17.11 -26.89 26.41
N VAL A 120 15.96 -27.37 26.90
CA VAL A 120 14.64 -26.82 26.53
C VAL A 120 14.49 -25.37 26.99
N GLU A 121 14.90 -25.05 28.21
CA GLU A 121 14.84 -23.66 28.72
C GLU A 121 15.77 -22.73 27.92
N SER A 122 17.00 -23.19 27.63
CA SER A 122 17.97 -22.45 26.80
C SER A 122 17.45 -22.23 25.38
N LEU A 123 16.79 -23.24 24.80
CA LEU A 123 16.17 -23.16 23.48
C LEU A 123 15.03 -22.13 23.48
N ASN A 124 14.11 -22.20 24.43
CA ASN A 124 13.00 -21.24 24.54
C ASN A 124 13.49 -19.80 24.68
N ARG A 125 14.53 -19.57 25.51
CA ARG A 125 15.12 -18.24 25.67
C ARG A 125 15.83 -17.78 24.40
N THR A 126 16.54 -18.67 23.71
CA THR A 126 17.17 -18.37 22.42
C THR A 126 16.13 -17.97 21.39
N ILE A 127 15.03 -18.73 21.27
CA ILE A 127 13.92 -18.43 20.38
C ILE A 127 13.39 -17.02 20.67
N LEU A 128 13.10 -16.70 21.94
CA LEU A 128 12.60 -15.39 22.33
C LEU A 128 13.54 -14.23 21.91
N LEU A 129 14.84 -14.36 22.13
CA LEU A 129 15.81 -13.33 21.78
C LEU A 129 15.93 -13.14 20.26
N PHE A 130 15.91 -14.22 19.49
CA PHE A 130 15.88 -14.15 18.03
C PHE A 130 14.57 -13.56 17.51
N ASP A 131 13.45 -13.85 18.16
CA ASP A 131 12.13 -13.33 17.76
C ASP A 131 12.04 -11.82 18.00
N TYR A 132 12.64 -11.29 19.08
CA TYR A 132 12.77 -9.84 19.30
C TYR A 132 13.57 -9.14 18.19
N VAL A 133 14.72 -9.70 17.83
CA VAL A 133 15.53 -9.14 16.73
C VAL A 133 14.75 -9.23 15.41
N SER A 134 14.12 -10.38 15.12
CA SER A 134 13.35 -10.58 13.90
C SER A 134 12.20 -9.58 13.78
N TYR A 135 11.44 -9.38 14.87
CA TYR A 135 10.35 -8.40 14.92
C TYR A 135 10.84 -6.98 14.61
N GLN A 136 11.91 -6.55 15.28
CA GLN A 136 12.45 -5.19 15.08
C GLN A 136 13.09 -4.99 13.70
N VAL A 137 13.68 -6.03 13.12
CA VAL A 137 14.17 -5.99 11.73
C VAL A 137 12.99 -5.85 10.76
N ILE A 138 11.90 -6.58 10.96
CA ILE A 138 10.68 -6.47 10.15
C ILE A 138 10.10 -5.05 10.25
N GLU A 139 9.93 -4.56 11.48
CA GLU A 139 9.42 -3.21 11.77
C GLU A 139 10.27 -2.15 11.05
N LYS A 140 11.60 -2.23 11.16
CA LYS A 140 12.49 -1.26 10.52
C LYS A 140 12.46 -1.34 9.00
N TYR A 141 12.42 -2.54 8.43
CA TYR A 141 12.25 -2.72 6.98
C TYR A 141 10.93 -2.12 6.48
N GLN A 142 9.84 -2.33 7.22
CA GLN A 142 8.55 -1.76 6.87
C GLN A 142 8.59 -0.23 6.89
N GLU A 143 9.18 0.38 7.93
CA GLU A 143 9.41 1.83 8.00
C GLU A 143 10.18 2.35 6.78
N LEU A 144 11.28 1.69 6.41
CA LEU A 144 12.10 2.05 5.26
C LEU A 144 11.35 1.91 3.92
N ILE A 145 10.57 0.85 3.75
CA ILE A 145 9.75 0.62 2.56
C ILE A 145 8.68 1.71 2.45
N VAL A 146 7.89 1.94 3.50
CA VAL A 146 6.84 2.97 3.53
C VAL A 146 7.44 4.34 3.24
N GLY A 147 8.51 4.72 3.93
CA GLY A 147 9.19 6.00 3.69
C GLY A 147 9.81 6.13 2.30
N SER A 148 10.17 5.03 1.64
CA SER A 148 10.61 5.06 0.24
C SER A 148 9.46 5.27 -0.74
N VAL A 149 8.29 4.69 -0.45
CA VAL A 149 7.07 4.81 -1.25
C VAL A 149 6.50 6.22 -1.12
N GLU A 150 6.38 6.74 0.10
CA GLU A 150 5.90 8.10 0.36
C GLU A 150 6.75 9.16 -0.34
N ARG A 151 8.09 9.02 -0.32
CA ARG A 151 8.98 9.92 -1.05
C ARG A 151 8.77 9.86 -2.56
N ARG A 152 8.56 8.67 -3.13
CA ARG A 152 8.29 8.48 -4.56
C ARG A 152 6.93 9.07 -4.94
N ILE A 153 5.88 8.80 -4.16
CA ILE A 153 4.53 9.35 -4.39
C ILE A 153 4.57 10.88 -4.26
N GLY A 154 5.25 11.41 -3.24
CA GLY A 154 5.46 12.84 -3.06
C GLY A 154 6.14 13.48 -4.26
N ALA A 155 7.24 12.89 -4.76
CA ALA A 155 7.94 13.36 -5.95
C ALA A 155 7.04 13.32 -7.20
N VAL A 156 6.28 12.25 -7.39
CA VAL A 156 5.30 12.13 -8.50
C VAL A 156 4.22 13.21 -8.38
N LYS A 157 3.65 13.42 -7.19
CA LYS A 157 2.64 14.45 -6.93
C LYS A 157 3.20 15.84 -7.23
N THR A 158 4.42 16.15 -6.81
CA THR A 158 5.08 17.43 -7.12
C THR A 158 5.31 17.59 -8.62
N LEU A 159 5.74 16.56 -9.33
CA LEU A 159 5.90 16.58 -10.79
C LEU A 159 4.55 16.77 -11.50
N MET A 160 3.49 16.10 -11.04
CA MET A 160 2.13 16.24 -11.58
C MET A 160 1.55 17.64 -11.32
N MET A 161 1.84 18.25 -10.17
CA MET A 161 1.40 19.61 -9.84
C MET A 161 2.20 20.69 -10.59
N LYS A 162 3.48 20.43 -10.90
CA LYS A 162 4.35 21.35 -11.63
C LYS A 162 4.01 21.40 -13.14
N GLY A 163 3.28 20.41 -13.66
CA GLY A 163 2.65 20.48 -14.98
C GLY A 163 1.23 21.02 -14.87
N GLY A 164 0.86 22.01 -15.66
CA GLY A 164 -0.51 22.55 -15.79
C GLY A 164 -1.58 21.55 -16.30
N MET A 165 -1.37 20.25 -16.13
CA MET A 165 -2.18 19.13 -16.58
C MET A 165 -3.53 19.06 -15.84
N VAL A 166 -3.56 19.38 -14.55
CA VAL A 166 -4.81 19.43 -13.76
C VAL A 166 -5.70 20.60 -14.21
N ALA A 167 -5.10 21.78 -14.41
CA ALA A 167 -5.81 22.95 -14.93
C ALA A 167 -6.31 22.72 -16.36
N LYS A 168 -5.45 22.18 -17.24
CA LYS A 168 -5.83 21.80 -18.62
C LYS A 168 -6.98 20.80 -18.65
N ARG A 169 -6.95 19.76 -17.80
CA ARG A 169 -8.02 18.74 -17.72
C ARG A 169 -9.38 19.34 -17.37
N ASN A 170 -9.43 20.32 -16.47
CA ASN A 170 -10.69 20.98 -16.12
C ASN A 170 -11.22 21.85 -17.27
N ILE A 171 -10.33 22.52 -18.02
CA ILE A 171 -10.72 23.32 -19.19
C ILE A 171 -11.36 22.44 -20.26
N TYR A 172 -10.79 21.27 -20.58
CA TYR A 172 -11.36 20.37 -21.59
C TYR A 172 -12.75 19.83 -21.20
N LYS A 173 -12.97 19.50 -19.92
CA LYS A 173 -14.30 19.06 -19.43
C LYS A 173 -15.35 20.14 -19.61
N ILE A 174 -15.02 21.39 -19.26
CA ILE A 174 -15.93 22.54 -19.39
C ILE A 174 -16.21 22.82 -20.87
N ALA A 175 -15.18 22.88 -21.71
CA ALA A 175 -15.33 23.14 -23.14
C ALA A 175 -16.21 22.08 -23.83
N LEU A 176 -15.98 20.80 -23.53
CA LEU A 176 -16.78 19.70 -24.08
C LEU A 176 -18.25 19.77 -23.61
N MET A 177 -18.50 20.14 -22.36
CA MET A 177 -19.86 20.32 -21.84
C MET A 177 -20.59 21.47 -22.55
N ILE A 178 -19.91 22.60 -22.80
CA ILE A 178 -20.47 23.73 -23.55
C ILE A 178 -20.89 23.29 -24.95
N VAL A 179 -20.06 22.50 -25.65
CA VAL A 179 -20.38 21.97 -26.99
C VAL A 179 -21.63 21.10 -26.96
N PHE A 180 -21.75 20.18 -26.01
CA PHE A 180 -22.94 19.34 -25.90
C PHE A 180 -24.21 20.15 -25.60
N LEU A 181 -24.15 21.13 -24.70
CA LEU A 181 -25.30 22.00 -24.39
C LEU A 181 -25.71 22.86 -25.59
N PHE A 182 -24.73 23.34 -26.36
CA PHE A 182 -24.98 24.11 -27.57
C PHE A 182 -25.67 23.24 -28.64
N ILE A 183 -25.17 22.04 -28.89
CA ILE A 183 -25.80 21.06 -29.82
C ILE A 183 -27.21 20.71 -29.35
N ALA A 184 -27.41 20.46 -28.06
CA ALA A 184 -28.73 20.17 -27.50
C ALA A 184 -29.72 21.34 -27.70
N SER A 185 -29.25 22.58 -27.56
CA SER A 185 -30.06 23.78 -27.79
C SER A 185 -30.49 23.91 -29.25
N ILE A 186 -29.57 23.71 -30.20
CA ILE A 186 -29.87 23.71 -31.64
C ILE A 186 -30.88 22.61 -31.98
N LEU A 187 -30.66 21.41 -31.45
CA LEU A 187 -31.52 20.26 -31.74
C LEU A 187 -32.93 20.48 -31.20
N THR A 188 -33.07 21.02 -29.98
CA THR A 188 -34.37 21.38 -29.41
C THR A 188 -35.09 22.41 -30.29
N TYR A 189 -34.39 23.47 -30.70
CA TYR A 189 -34.96 24.52 -31.55
C TYR A 189 -35.45 23.96 -32.90
N TYR A 190 -34.60 23.23 -33.62
CA TYR A 190 -34.96 22.67 -34.94
C TYR A 190 -36.15 21.71 -34.88
N ASN A 191 -36.20 20.84 -33.85
CA ASN A 191 -37.30 19.88 -33.73
C ASN A 191 -38.63 20.53 -33.33
N HIS A 192 -38.59 21.55 -32.47
CA HIS A 192 -39.81 22.24 -32.02
C HIS A 192 -40.30 23.31 -33.02
N ALA A 193 -39.41 24.05 -33.66
CA ALA A 193 -39.77 25.10 -34.60
C ALA A 193 -40.17 24.54 -35.98
N ASP A 194 -39.38 23.62 -36.53
CA ASP A 194 -39.51 23.21 -37.94
C ASP A 194 -40.22 21.86 -38.11
N LEU A 195 -39.92 20.86 -37.27
CA LEU A 195 -40.45 19.49 -37.45
C LEU A 195 -41.75 19.21 -36.68
N LYS A 196 -42.08 19.99 -35.64
CA LYS A 196 -43.24 19.75 -34.74
C LYS A 196 -43.38 18.28 -34.30
N SER A 197 -42.25 17.62 -34.06
CA SER A 197 -42.19 16.19 -33.76
C SER A 197 -41.69 15.96 -32.33
N GLU A 198 -42.41 15.13 -31.58
CA GLU A 198 -42.01 14.71 -30.24
C GLU A 198 -41.31 13.34 -30.27
N GLY A 199 -40.21 13.18 -29.51
CA GLY A 199 -39.95 11.90 -28.86
C GLY A 199 -38.52 11.34 -28.89
N LEU A 200 -37.80 11.37 -30.02
CA LEU A 200 -36.57 10.56 -30.13
C LEU A 200 -35.27 11.29 -29.77
N PHE A 201 -35.16 12.58 -30.11
CA PHE A 201 -33.90 13.31 -29.92
C PHE A 201 -33.57 13.58 -28.44
N THR A 202 -34.56 13.57 -27.56
CA THR A 202 -34.40 13.82 -26.12
C THR A 202 -33.60 12.71 -25.42
N HIS A 203 -33.49 11.51 -26.00
CA HIS A 203 -32.60 10.47 -25.50
C HIS A 203 -31.11 10.84 -25.61
N LEU A 204 -30.74 11.69 -26.59
CA LEU A 204 -29.37 12.16 -26.74
C LEU A 204 -28.94 13.06 -25.56
N PHE A 205 -29.90 13.64 -24.84
CA PHE A 205 -29.61 14.53 -23.71
C PHE A 205 -29.14 13.78 -22.47
N TYR A 206 -29.32 12.45 -22.41
CA TYR A 206 -28.75 11.65 -21.33
C TYR A 206 -27.22 11.65 -21.35
N ILE A 207 -26.57 11.79 -22.52
CA ILE A 207 -25.11 11.80 -22.63
C ILE A 207 -24.49 12.96 -21.82
N PRO A 208 -24.85 14.24 -22.07
CA PRO A 208 -24.32 15.34 -21.25
C PRO A 208 -24.76 15.26 -19.79
N ILE A 209 -25.96 14.76 -19.48
CA ILE A 209 -26.42 14.60 -18.09
C ILE A 209 -25.54 13.62 -17.32
N ILE A 210 -25.29 12.44 -17.88
CA ILE A 210 -24.45 11.40 -17.26
C ILE A 210 -23.02 11.93 -17.10
N LEU A 211 -22.44 12.53 -18.15
CA LEU A 211 -21.10 13.10 -18.10
C LEU A 211 -20.98 14.20 -17.04
N ALA A 212 -21.99 15.06 -16.91
CA ALA A 212 -22.02 16.10 -15.91
C ALA A 212 -22.00 15.53 -14.48
N SER A 213 -22.84 14.52 -14.21
CA SER A 213 -22.90 13.84 -12.92
C SER A 213 -21.61 13.07 -12.60
N ILE A 214 -20.96 12.46 -13.60
CA ILE A 214 -19.65 11.79 -13.43
C ILE A 214 -18.56 12.81 -13.10
N TRP A 215 -18.47 13.91 -13.84
CA TRP A 215 -17.39 14.88 -13.66
C TRP A 215 -17.56 15.72 -12.40
N TRP A 216 -18.77 16.22 -12.14
CA TRP A 216 -19.04 17.19 -11.07
C TRP A 216 -19.87 16.64 -9.89
N GLY A 217 -20.17 15.34 -9.85
CA GLY A 217 -20.89 14.72 -8.73
C GLY A 217 -22.26 15.36 -8.54
N LYS A 218 -22.64 15.70 -7.29
CA LYS A 218 -23.90 16.40 -7.00
C LYS A 218 -24.06 17.74 -7.71
N LYS A 219 -22.96 18.46 -7.96
CA LYS A 219 -22.98 19.73 -8.71
C LYS A 219 -23.29 19.53 -10.19
N GLY A 220 -23.21 18.30 -10.71
CA GLY A 220 -23.60 17.98 -12.08
C GLY A 220 -25.10 18.13 -12.35
N VAL A 221 -25.95 18.18 -11.29
CA VAL A 221 -27.41 18.27 -11.39
C VAL A 221 -27.91 19.54 -12.09
N TYR A 222 -27.09 20.58 -12.20
CA TYR A 222 -27.48 21.79 -12.93
C TYR A 222 -27.68 21.55 -14.44
N VAL A 223 -26.97 20.58 -15.02
CA VAL A 223 -27.10 20.22 -16.45
C VAL A 223 -28.47 19.63 -16.79
N PRO A 224 -28.98 18.58 -16.10
CA PRO A 224 -30.32 18.06 -16.35
C PRO A 224 -31.42 19.07 -16.03
N ILE A 225 -31.24 19.94 -15.03
CA ILE A 225 -32.19 21.02 -14.73
C ILE A 225 -32.28 21.99 -15.91
N PHE A 226 -31.12 22.42 -16.44
CA PHE A 226 -31.07 23.31 -17.60
C PHE A 226 -31.71 22.68 -18.84
N LEU A 227 -31.37 21.43 -19.17
CA LEU A 227 -31.92 20.73 -20.34
C LEU A 227 -33.42 20.45 -20.20
N GLY A 228 -33.89 20.14 -18.98
CA GLY A 228 -35.32 20.01 -18.70
C GLY A 228 -36.07 21.32 -18.88
N ALA A 229 -35.53 22.43 -18.36
CA ALA A 229 -36.11 23.75 -18.55
C ALA A 229 -36.11 24.18 -20.02
N LEU A 230 -35.02 23.91 -20.76
CA LEU A 230 -34.89 24.21 -22.18
C LEU A 230 -36.03 23.59 -22.99
N ILE A 231 -36.31 22.31 -22.75
CA ILE A 231 -37.38 21.57 -23.43
C ILE A 231 -38.77 22.15 -23.07
N LEU A 232 -39.04 22.37 -21.78
CA LEU A 232 -40.34 22.89 -21.35
C LEU A 232 -40.60 24.30 -21.90
N VAL A 233 -39.60 25.18 -21.86
CA VAL A 233 -39.71 26.54 -22.42
C VAL A 233 -39.90 26.49 -23.93
N SER A 234 -39.17 25.63 -24.63
CA SER A 234 -39.32 25.45 -26.08
C SER A 234 -40.72 24.95 -26.45
N HIS A 235 -41.27 24.00 -25.70
CA HIS A 235 -42.64 23.51 -25.90
C HIS A 235 -43.68 24.61 -25.74
N LEU A 236 -43.55 25.45 -24.70
CA LEU A 236 -44.47 26.55 -24.45
C LEU A 236 -44.48 27.59 -25.58
N ILE A 237 -43.32 27.86 -26.20
CA ILE A 237 -43.16 28.87 -27.24
C ILE A 237 -43.58 28.34 -28.63
N PHE A 238 -43.20 27.12 -28.99
CA PHE A 238 -43.33 26.62 -30.37
C PHE A 238 -44.43 25.55 -30.56
N LEU A 239 -44.81 24.81 -29.51
CA LEU A 239 -45.75 23.68 -29.58
C LEU A 239 -46.99 23.88 -28.70
N SER A 240 -47.47 25.13 -28.53
CA SER A 240 -48.61 25.46 -27.67
C SER A 240 -49.93 24.73 -28.02
N SER A 241 -50.00 24.02 -29.16
CA SER A 241 -51.15 23.21 -29.59
C SER A 241 -51.05 21.70 -29.27
N VAL A 242 -49.94 21.23 -28.66
CA VAL A 242 -49.68 19.80 -28.40
C VAL A 242 -49.56 19.53 -26.88
N SER A 243 -49.90 18.31 -26.47
CA SER A 243 -49.93 17.89 -25.06
C SER A 243 -48.56 18.00 -24.39
N ILE A 244 -48.46 18.83 -23.34
CA ILE A 244 -47.21 19.09 -22.58
C ILE A 244 -46.74 17.88 -21.75
N TRP A 245 -47.60 16.88 -21.53
CA TRP A 245 -47.33 15.78 -20.59
C TRP A 245 -46.09 14.96 -20.95
N GLY A 246 -45.82 14.76 -22.24
CA GLY A 246 -44.64 14.02 -22.69
C GLY A 246 -43.32 14.71 -22.36
N GLU A 247 -43.27 16.04 -22.44
CA GLU A 247 -42.08 16.83 -22.13
C GLU A 247 -41.88 17.00 -20.61
N VAL A 248 -42.96 17.09 -19.84
CA VAL A 248 -42.91 17.12 -18.36
C VAL A 248 -42.31 15.82 -17.81
N ILE A 249 -42.76 14.67 -18.32
CA ILE A 249 -42.22 13.36 -17.91
C ILE A 249 -40.72 13.27 -18.25
N ARG A 250 -40.32 13.69 -19.46
CA ARG A 250 -38.90 13.69 -19.88
C ARG A 250 -38.02 14.62 -19.04
N ALA A 251 -38.48 15.83 -18.75
CA ALA A 251 -37.78 16.75 -17.83
C ALA A 251 -37.63 16.13 -16.43
N GLY A 252 -38.68 15.48 -15.92
CA GLY A 252 -38.63 14.73 -14.66
C GLY A 252 -37.60 13.60 -14.68
N MET A 253 -37.55 12.82 -15.77
CA MET A 253 -36.57 11.75 -15.96
C MET A 253 -35.12 12.26 -16.00
N PHE A 254 -34.86 13.41 -16.63
CA PHE A 254 -33.51 14.01 -16.63
C PHE A 254 -33.01 14.33 -15.23
N ILE A 255 -33.86 14.98 -14.42
CA ILE A 255 -33.53 15.33 -13.04
C ILE A 255 -33.31 14.07 -12.21
N PHE A 256 -34.18 13.07 -12.36
CA PHE A 256 -34.06 11.80 -11.65
C PHE A 256 -32.73 11.09 -11.97
N ILE A 257 -32.41 10.91 -13.26
CA ILE A 257 -31.18 10.23 -13.69
C ILE A 257 -29.94 11.00 -13.24
N GLY A 258 -29.92 12.31 -13.45
CA GLY A 258 -28.80 13.15 -13.03
C GLY A 258 -28.57 13.13 -11.52
N GLY A 259 -29.66 13.13 -10.74
CA GLY A 259 -29.64 13.05 -9.28
C GLY A 259 -29.09 11.72 -8.76
N VAL A 260 -29.60 10.60 -9.28
CA VAL A 260 -29.16 9.24 -8.88
C VAL A 260 -27.67 9.05 -9.18
N ILE A 261 -27.24 9.38 -10.40
CA ILE A 261 -25.83 9.24 -10.81
C ILE A 261 -24.95 10.22 -10.03
N GLY A 262 -25.41 11.46 -9.82
CA GLY A 262 -24.68 12.45 -9.05
C GLY A 262 -24.44 12.01 -7.61
N TRP A 263 -25.44 11.38 -6.97
CA TRP A 263 -25.30 10.83 -5.62
C TRP A 263 -24.35 9.64 -5.56
N LEU A 264 -24.46 8.70 -6.50
CA LEU A 264 -23.59 7.52 -6.57
C LEU A 264 -22.12 7.91 -6.79
N MET A 265 -21.87 8.88 -7.68
CA MET A 265 -20.52 9.38 -7.95
C MET A 265 -19.91 10.14 -6.77
N GLU A 266 -20.73 10.84 -5.98
CA GLU A 266 -20.27 11.48 -4.74
C GLU A 266 -19.87 10.44 -3.68
N GLY A 267 -20.62 9.33 -3.59
CA GLY A 267 -20.29 8.21 -2.73
C GLY A 267 -18.95 7.58 -3.09
N ILE A 268 -18.71 7.33 -4.38
CA ILE A 268 -17.43 6.78 -4.87
C ILE A 268 -16.27 7.73 -4.57
N LYS A 269 -16.42 9.04 -4.82
CA LYS A 269 -15.37 10.03 -4.53
C LYS A 269 -15.00 10.08 -3.04
N LYS A 270 -15.97 9.96 -2.14
CA LYS A 270 -15.71 9.91 -0.70
C LYS A 270 -14.95 8.65 -0.28
N VAL A 271 -15.26 7.52 -0.91
CA VAL A 271 -14.54 6.26 -0.64
C VAL A 271 -13.11 6.35 -1.16
N GLU A 272 -12.89 6.89 -2.36
CA GLU A 272 -11.56 7.12 -2.93
C GLU A 272 -10.72 8.15 -2.15
N GLU A 273 -11.34 9.05 -1.36
CA GLU A 273 -10.62 9.94 -0.44
C GLU A 273 -10.27 9.28 0.91
N ILE A 274 -10.95 8.20 1.27
CA ILE A 274 -10.74 7.45 2.52
C ILE A 274 -9.69 6.33 2.35
N PHE A 275 -9.53 5.81 1.13
CA PHE A 275 -8.55 4.77 0.76
C PHE A 275 -7.35 5.34 0.01
#